data_AF-W0RQ46-F1
#
_entry.id   AF-W0RQ46-F1
#
_cell.length_a   1.000
_cell.length_b   1.000
_cell.length_c   1.000
_cell.angle_alpha   90.00
_cell.angle_beta   90.00
_cell.angle_gamma   90.00
#
_symmetry.space_group_name_H-M   'P 1'
#
loop_
_entity.id
_entity.type
_entity.pdbx_description
1 polymer ?
#
loop_
_entity_poly.entity_id
_entity_poly.type
_entity_poly.pdbx_seq_one_letter_code
_entity_poly.pdbx_strand_id
1 'polypeptide(L)'
;MSSTVPADRSSPAEPRATGRALRGPVVLACDGRAPNDAAALAARAAAERLGAPLEVVAALRPLPVPVGPDFAPIPPEVDAARRGALREAVVARLEPVLGSQARWRITVRDGAPGGVIADVARERRAALIVLGTGAHGVANRLLGEEISLQAVRHSGVPVLALAHDAAGPMRRAVAAIDFSASSVHAARTALALLDPGSHGGAVLTLVHVRSPRERSPLLPPWESAHDAFVGALFTRLCDMLRPHVPDGVTVETYVATGGVVECIDSVATYLGADLVAVGTHGPGWVERLFVGSVATDALRRLDTSVLVTPPPAAAERVRLELQLHGRVAMERHDDWRHALDVLSHRNLRRRVRLEVVDEHGNEYHVDAYRFHGATYDPHDRRVGIMLGDADDRAHHLTHAITGVRSVEIVGEDDRRDHALLVASGRGEATLTFLD
;
A
#
# COMPACT_ATOMS: atom_id res chain seq x y z
N MET A 1 -3.26 -22.04 47.96
CA MET A 1 -2.88 -20.88 48.78
C MET A 1 -2.40 -19.78 47.85
N SER A 2 -3.20 -18.74 47.74
CA SER A 2 -2.94 -17.54 46.93
C SER A 2 -1.68 -16.82 47.41
N SER A 3 -0.91 -16.27 46.47
CA SER A 3 0.00 -15.16 46.77
C SER A 3 -0.17 -14.11 45.68
N THR A 4 -0.90 -13.06 46.05
CA THR A 4 -1.16 -11.85 45.29
C THR A 4 -0.04 -10.85 45.59
N VAL A 5 0.54 -10.23 44.56
CA VAL A 5 1.48 -9.10 44.68
C VAL A 5 0.80 -7.87 44.04
N PRO A 6 0.85 -6.68 44.67
CA PRO A 6 -0.10 -5.60 44.39
C PRO A 6 0.24 -4.79 43.14
N ALA A 7 -0.82 -4.25 42.53
CA ALA A 7 -0.76 -3.38 41.36
C ALA A 7 -0.15 -2.02 41.68
N ASP A 8 0.97 -1.72 41.01
CA ASP A 8 1.54 -0.37 40.96
C ASP A 8 0.73 0.50 39.98
N ARG A 9 0.38 1.70 40.45
CA ARG A 9 -0.37 2.72 39.71
C ARG A 9 0.62 3.49 38.84
N SER A 10 0.80 3.06 37.60
CA SER A 10 1.49 3.83 36.57
C SER A 10 0.46 4.53 35.65
N SER A 11 0.71 5.83 35.45
CA SER A 11 -0.03 6.78 34.59
C SER A 11 -0.53 6.22 33.26
N PRO A 12 -1.61 6.79 32.69
CA PRO A 12 -2.10 6.40 31.39
C PRO A 12 -0.98 6.56 30.36
N ALA A 13 -0.58 5.44 29.77
CA ALA A 13 0.35 5.42 28.66
C ALA A 13 -0.24 6.25 27.53
N GLU A 14 0.44 7.35 27.19
CA GLU A 14 0.15 8.11 25.99
C GLU A 14 0.15 7.17 24.78
N PRO A 15 -0.81 7.30 23.84
CA PRO A 15 -0.87 6.44 22.68
C PRO A 15 0.39 6.64 21.84
N ARG A 16 1.26 5.62 21.86
CA ARG A 16 2.42 5.51 20.98
C ARG A 16 1.96 5.72 19.54
N ALA A 17 2.53 6.72 18.88
CA ALA A 17 2.23 7.13 17.51
C ALA A 17 2.28 5.91 16.57
N THR A 18 1.10 5.43 16.19
CA THR A 18 0.89 4.40 15.18
C THR A 18 1.25 4.97 13.80
N GLY A 19 1.78 4.07 12.94
CA GLY A 19 2.19 4.38 11.56
C GLY A 19 1.15 5.23 10.85
N ARG A 20 1.63 6.28 10.17
CA ARG A 20 0.87 7.37 9.55
C ARG A 20 -0.48 6.88 8.99
N ALA A 21 -1.53 7.02 9.80
CA ALA A 21 -2.89 6.68 9.44
C ALA A 21 -3.25 7.31 8.10
N LEU A 22 -4.02 6.61 7.28
CA LEU A 22 -4.60 7.14 6.05
C LEU A 22 -5.41 8.41 6.41
N ARG A 23 -4.82 9.61 6.24
CA ARG A 23 -5.31 10.84 6.88
C ARG A 23 -6.43 11.56 6.11
N GLY A 24 -6.73 11.16 4.88
CA GLY A 24 -7.76 11.78 4.05
C GLY A 24 -9.12 11.11 4.15
N PRO A 25 -10.14 11.64 3.45
CA PRO A 25 -11.47 11.04 3.42
C PRO A 25 -11.46 9.67 2.74
N VAL A 26 -12.47 8.85 3.06
CA VAL A 26 -12.91 7.79 2.16
C VAL A 26 -13.73 8.43 1.05
N VAL A 27 -13.38 8.16 -0.20
CA VAL A 27 -14.04 8.71 -1.38
C VAL A 27 -14.99 7.68 -1.95
N LEU A 28 -16.30 7.94 -1.95
CA LEU A 28 -17.29 7.12 -2.62
C LEU A 28 -17.59 7.69 -4.02
N ALA A 29 -17.40 6.88 -5.07
CA ALA A 29 -17.87 7.27 -6.40
C ALA A 29 -19.37 6.99 -6.58
N CYS A 30 -20.10 7.98 -7.12
CA CYS A 30 -21.51 7.85 -7.41
C CYS A 30 -21.85 8.47 -8.79
N ASP A 31 -22.63 7.75 -9.60
CA ASP A 31 -23.07 8.22 -10.92
C ASP A 31 -24.49 8.79 -10.92
N GLY A 32 -25.20 8.70 -9.78
CA GLY A 32 -26.57 9.18 -9.59
C GLY A 32 -27.65 8.40 -10.36
N ARG A 33 -27.33 7.26 -11.00
CA ARG A 33 -28.24 6.57 -11.94
C ARG A 33 -28.71 5.19 -11.48
N ALA A 34 -27.86 4.40 -10.81
CA ALA A 34 -28.21 3.06 -10.34
C ALA A 34 -28.26 2.97 -8.80
N PRO A 35 -29.03 2.04 -8.20
CA PRO A 35 -28.92 1.75 -6.78
C PRO A 35 -27.50 1.30 -6.45
N ASN A 36 -26.83 2.06 -5.58
CA ASN A 36 -25.44 1.85 -5.16
C ASN A 36 -25.36 1.74 -3.62
N ASP A 37 -26.43 1.23 -3.01
CA ASP A 37 -26.64 1.26 -1.56
C ASP A 37 -25.58 0.41 -0.85
N ALA A 38 -25.20 -0.72 -1.45
CA ALA A 38 -24.09 -1.56 -1.01
C ALA A 38 -22.77 -0.77 -0.91
N ALA A 39 -22.41 -0.02 -1.96
CA ALA A 39 -21.17 0.77 -1.94
C ALA A 39 -21.23 1.94 -0.96
N ALA A 40 -22.39 2.57 -0.81
CA ALA A 40 -22.58 3.60 0.19
C ALA A 40 -22.41 3.06 1.62
N LEU A 41 -23.03 1.91 1.93
CA LEU A 41 -22.90 1.26 3.23
C LEU A 41 -21.46 0.81 3.51
N ALA A 42 -20.80 0.19 2.52
CA ALA A 42 -19.42 -0.22 2.63
C ALA A 42 -18.46 0.98 2.78
N ALA A 43 -18.68 2.08 2.05
CA ALA A 43 -17.89 3.29 2.20
C ALA A 43 -18.06 3.94 3.58
N ARG A 44 -19.29 3.93 4.14
CA ARG A 44 -19.52 4.37 5.52
C ARG A 44 -18.79 3.48 6.51
N ALA A 45 -18.93 2.16 6.39
CA ALA A 45 -18.24 1.22 7.28
C ALA A 45 -16.72 1.39 7.21
N ALA A 46 -16.16 1.53 6.00
CA ALA A 46 -14.73 1.80 5.82
C ALA A 46 -14.32 3.15 6.44
N ALA A 47 -15.12 4.21 6.27
CA ALA A 47 -14.88 5.51 6.87
C ALA A 47 -14.85 5.44 8.40
N GLU A 48 -15.81 4.72 9.01
CA GLU A 48 -15.86 4.49 10.45
C GLU A 48 -14.66 3.68 10.95
N ARG A 49 -14.29 2.59 10.26
CA ARG A 49 -13.15 1.74 10.60
C ARG A 49 -11.81 2.47 10.50
N LEU A 50 -11.67 3.35 9.51
CA LEU A 50 -10.46 4.15 9.30
C LEU A 50 -10.44 5.44 10.13
N GLY A 51 -11.54 5.79 10.82
CA GLY A 51 -11.67 7.07 11.52
C GLY A 51 -11.60 8.26 10.57
N ALA A 52 -12.06 8.10 9.33
CA ALA A 52 -11.93 9.05 8.25
C ALA A 52 -13.29 9.67 7.87
N PRO A 53 -13.34 10.92 7.39
CA PRO A 53 -14.58 11.50 6.86
C PRO A 53 -14.98 10.84 5.53
N LEU A 54 -16.28 10.82 5.23
CA LEU A 54 -16.80 10.34 3.94
C LEU A 54 -17.00 11.52 2.97
N GLU A 55 -16.46 11.41 1.76
CA GLU A 55 -16.68 12.34 0.65
C GLU A 55 -17.22 11.58 -0.57
N VAL A 56 -18.37 12.01 -1.09
CA VAL A 56 -19.00 11.47 -2.28
C VAL A 56 -18.58 12.29 -3.49
N VAL A 57 -18.13 11.62 -4.53
CA VAL A 57 -17.69 12.25 -5.79
C VAL A 57 -18.57 11.78 -6.93
N ALA A 58 -19.11 12.75 -7.67
CA ALA A 58 -19.87 12.50 -8.89
C ALA A 58 -19.23 13.23 -10.07
N ALA A 59 -19.10 12.53 -11.19
CA ALA A 59 -18.56 13.07 -12.42
C ALA A 59 -19.68 13.43 -13.39
N LEU A 60 -19.79 14.71 -13.74
CA LEU A 60 -20.67 15.16 -14.80
C LEU A 60 -19.93 15.03 -16.14
N ARG A 61 -20.42 14.13 -17.00
CA ARG A 61 -19.87 14.02 -18.35
C ARG A 61 -20.24 15.28 -19.16
N PRO A 62 -19.27 15.91 -19.85
CA PRO A 62 -19.55 17.03 -20.72
C PRO A 62 -20.53 16.60 -21.83
N LEU A 63 -21.39 17.52 -22.26
CA LEU A 63 -22.24 17.25 -23.42
C LEU A 63 -21.36 17.07 -24.66
N PRO A 64 -21.68 16.11 -25.54
CA PRO A 64 -20.99 16.02 -26.82
C PRO A 64 -21.17 17.34 -27.56
N VAL A 65 -20.06 17.97 -27.88
CA VAL A 65 -20.04 19.25 -28.60
C VAL A 65 -20.13 18.94 -30.09
N PRO A 66 -21.23 19.27 -30.78
CA PRO A 66 -21.31 19.07 -32.22
C PRO A 66 -20.26 19.96 -32.91
N VAL A 67 -19.40 19.33 -33.72
CA VAL A 67 -18.36 20.04 -34.48
C VAL A 67 -18.95 20.37 -35.86
N GLY A 68 -19.17 21.65 -36.14
CA GLY A 68 -19.79 22.11 -37.39
C GLY A 68 -19.83 23.64 -37.52
N PRO A 69 -20.17 24.16 -38.71
CA PRO A 69 -20.17 25.61 -38.99
C PRO A 69 -21.16 26.40 -38.12
N ASP A 70 -22.22 25.76 -37.61
CA ASP A 70 -23.23 26.36 -36.73
C ASP A 70 -22.97 26.08 -35.23
N PHE A 71 -21.71 25.81 -34.86
CA PHE A 71 -21.36 25.56 -33.47
C PHE A 71 -21.64 26.80 -32.59
N ALA A 72 -22.50 26.64 -31.59
CA ALA A 72 -22.69 27.60 -30.51
C ALA A 72 -22.12 27.02 -29.20
N PRO A 73 -21.34 27.81 -28.43
CA PRO A 73 -20.88 27.38 -27.11
C PRO A 73 -22.07 27.09 -26.20
N ILE A 74 -21.97 26.04 -25.39
CA ILE A 74 -22.99 25.70 -24.40
C ILE A 74 -23.01 26.82 -23.34
N PRO A 75 -24.17 27.45 -23.05
CA PRO A 75 -24.24 28.49 -22.03
C PRO A 75 -23.83 27.96 -20.65
N PRO A 76 -23.02 28.69 -19.85
CA PRO A 76 -22.57 28.27 -18.52
C PRO A 76 -23.72 27.87 -17.57
N GLU A 77 -24.90 28.46 -17.76
CA GLU A 77 -26.11 28.19 -16.98
C GLU A 77 -26.62 26.76 -17.19
N VAL A 78 -26.45 26.20 -18.39
CA VAL A 78 -26.86 24.82 -18.71
C VAL A 78 -26.01 23.83 -17.92
N ASP A 79 -24.69 24.01 -17.90
CA ASP A 79 -23.80 23.13 -17.14
C ASP A 79 -23.97 23.33 -15.62
N ALA A 80 -24.21 24.56 -15.16
CA ALA A 80 -24.54 24.82 -13.76
C ALA A 80 -25.83 24.10 -13.33
N ALA A 81 -26.90 24.18 -14.13
CA ALA A 81 -28.15 23.48 -13.88
C ALA A 81 -27.97 21.95 -13.88
N ARG A 82 -27.20 21.41 -14.83
CA ARG A 82 -26.88 19.97 -14.90
C ARG A 82 -26.08 19.50 -13.69
N ARG A 83 -25.10 20.28 -13.21
CA ARG A 83 -24.36 19.97 -11.98
C ARG A 83 -25.26 20.02 -10.75
N GLY A 84 -26.15 21.00 -10.65
CA GLY A 84 -27.15 21.10 -9.59
C GLY A 84 -28.06 19.88 -9.55
N ALA A 85 -28.65 19.51 -10.69
CA ALA A 85 -29.51 18.35 -10.82
C ALA A 85 -28.81 17.04 -10.47
N LEU A 86 -27.55 16.85 -10.90
CA LEU A 86 -26.77 15.67 -10.53
C LEU A 86 -26.49 15.63 -9.01
N ARG A 87 -26.14 16.78 -8.41
CA ARG A 87 -25.94 16.89 -6.96
C ARG A 87 -27.20 16.48 -6.21
N GLU A 88 -28.34 17.05 -6.57
CA GLU A 88 -29.64 16.75 -5.95
C GLU A 88 -30.01 15.27 -6.10
N ALA A 89 -29.82 14.69 -7.29
CA ALA A 89 -30.09 13.27 -7.53
C ALA A 89 -29.23 12.34 -6.64
N VAL A 90 -27.93 12.65 -6.49
CA VAL A 90 -27.03 11.89 -5.62
C VAL A 90 -27.42 12.05 -4.14
N VAL A 91 -27.75 13.27 -3.71
CA VAL A 91 -28.19 13.56 -2.33
C VAL A 91 -29.46 12.77 -2.00
N ALA A 92 -30.50 12.92 -2.82
CA ALA A 92 -31.78 12.24 -2.62
C ALA A 92 -31.64 10.71 -2.58
N ARG A 93 -30.67 10.16 -3.31
CA ARG A 93 -30.38 8.72 -3.31
C ARG A 93 -29.65 8.24 -2.06
N LEU A 94 -28.64 8.98 -1.64
CA LEU A 94 -27.73 8.52 -0.59
C LEU A 94 -28.20 8.90 0.81
N GLU A 95 -29.03 9.93 0.97
CA GLU A 95 -29.56 10.35 2.27
C GLU A 95 -30.34 9.25 3.02
N PRO A 96 -31.18 8.42 2.38
CA PRO A 96 -31.81 7.27 3.04
C PRO A 96 -30.82 6.24 3.60
N VAL A 97 -29.63 6.12 3.00
CA VAL A 97 -28.64 5.08 3.31
C VAL A 97 -27.58 5.59 4.28
N LEU A 98 -27.02 6.78 3.99
CA LEU A 98 -25.94 7.42 4.73
C LEU A 98 -26.44 8.35 5.85
N GLY A 99 -27.73 8.68 5.85
CA GLY A 99 -28.32 9.70 6.70
C GLY A 99 -27.99 11.11 6.20
N SER A 100 -28.21 12.08 7.09
CA SER A 100 -28.08 13.51 6.79
C SER A 100 -26.74 13.90 6.14
N GLN A 101 -26.81 14.82 5.17
CA GLN A 101 -25.66 15.50 4.54
C GLN A 101 -24.66 16.11 5.53
N ALA A 102 -25.04 16.35 6.79
CA ALA A 102 -24.10 16.82 7.80
C ALA A 102 -22.96 15.81 8.06
N ARG A 103 -23.15 14.53 7.71
CA ARG A 103 -22.21 13.43 7.97
C ARG A 103 -21.26 13.12 6.81
N TRP A 104 -21.50 13.69 5.62
CA TRP A 104 -20.71 13.41 4.42
C TRP A 104 -20.73 14.58 3.44
N ARG A 105 -19.62 14.79 2.71
CA ARG A 105 -19.52 15.85 1.71
C ARG A 105 -19.84 15.34 0.32
N ILE A 106 -20.33 16.20 -0.56
CA ILE A 106 -20.49 15.87 -1.99
C ILE A 106 -19.79 16.89 -2.89
N THR A 107 -18.97 16.37 -3.78
CA THR A 107 -18.20 17.08 -4.80
C THR A 107 -18.65 16.62 -6.18
N VAL A 108 -19.13 17.55 -7.01
CA VAL A 108 -19.48 17.27 -8.42
C VAL A 108 -18.47 17.98 -9.31
N ARG A 109 -17.84 17.27 -10.24
CA ARG A 109 -16.88 17.84 -11.21
C ARG A 109 -17.18 17.40 -12.62
N ASP A 110 -16.84 18.25 -13.57
CA ASP A 110 -16.94 17.94 -14.99
C ASP A 110 -15.77 17.06 -15.44
N GLY A 111 -16.06 16.02 -16.22
CA GLY A 111 -15.04 15.16 -16.81
C GLY A 111 -15.42 13.68 -16.90
N ALA A 112 -14.45 12.86 -17.30
CA ALA A 112 -14.59 11.40 -17.29
C ALA A 112 -14.56 10.86 -15.84
N PRO A 113 -15.45 9.91 -15.46
CA PRO A 113 -15.56 9.44 -14.09
C PRO A 113 -14.24 8.99 -13.45
N GLY A 114 -13.49 8.09 -14.10
CA GLY A 114 -12.23 7.57 -13.55
C GLY A 114 -11.21 8.66 -13.25
N GLY A 115 -11.03 9.61 -14.18
CA GLY A 115 -10.13 10.75 -14.00
C GLY A 115 -10.59 11.68 -12.87
N VAL A 116 -11.87 12.07 -12.86
CA VAL A 116 -12.44 12.93 -11.82
C VAL A 116 -12.28 12.32 -10.43
N ILE A 117 -12.59 11.03 -10.28
CA ILE A 117 -12.48 10.33 -9.00
C ILE A 117 -11.01 10.29 -8.55
N ALA A 118 -10.09 9.91 -9.44
CA ALA A 118 -8.67 9.85 -9.15
C ALA A 118 -8.10 11.22 -8.74
N ASP A 119 -8.47 12.28 -9.46
CA ASP A 119 -8.02 13.64 -9.18
C ASP A 119 -8.51 14.15 -7.83
N VAL A 120 -9.81 13.98 -7.54
CA VAL A 120 -10.35 14.36 -6.23
C VAL A 120 -9.67 13.57 -5.11
N ALA A 121 -9.52 12.25 -5.27
CA ALA A 121 -8.88 11.41 -4.26
C ALA A 121 -7.42 11.85 -4.00
N ARG A 122 -6.65 12.14 -5.04
CA ARG A 122 -5.27 12.63 -4.94
C ARG A 122 -5.19 13.99 -4.27
N GLU A 123 -6.03 14.94 -4.69
CA GLU A 123 -6.09 16.28 -4.10
C GLU A 123 -6.47 16.26 -2.62
N ARG A 124 -7.37 15.36 -2.23
CA ARG A 124 -7.81 15.19 -0.85
C ARG A 124 -6.89 14.30 -0.03
N ARG A 125 -5.86 13.69 -0.66
CA ARG A 125 -5.01 12.66 -0.06
C ARG A 125 -5.85 11.55 0.59
N ALA A 126 -6.88 11.12 -0.13
CA ALA A 126 -7.88 10.19 0.33
C ALA A 126 -7.27 8.93 0.93
N ALA A 127 -7.96 8.37 1.91
CA ALA A 127 -7.57 7.13 2.55
C ALA A 127 -7.87 5.90 1.69
N LEU A 128 -8.99 5.96 0.96
CA LEU A 128 -9.53 4.87 0.17
C LEU A 128 -10.49 5.46 -0.87
N ILE A 129 -10.52 4.88 -2.06
CA ILE A 129 -11.58 5.08 -3.04
C ILE A 129 -12.49 3.85 -2.99
N VAL A 130 -13.80 4.05 -2.89
CA VAL A 130 -14.81 2.99 -2.94
C VAL A 130 -15.64 3.16 -4.21
N LEU A 131 -15.67 2.10 -5.01
CA LEU A 131 -16.40 2.02 -6.27
C LEU A 131 -17.38 0.86 -6.18
N GLY A 132 -18.63 1.07 -6.57
CA GLY A 132 -19.55 -0.03 -6.82
C GLY A 132 -19.36 -0.55 -8.25
N THR A 133 -19.23 -1.86 -8.45
CA THR A 133 -19.44 -2.43 -9.78
C THR A 133 -20.95 -2.38 -10.03
N GLY A 134 -21.40 -1.46 -10.88
CA GLY A 134 -22.82 -1.06 -11.00
C GLY A 134 -23.82 -2.22 -11.11
N ALA A 135 -25.04 -1.98 -10.64
CA ALA A 135 -26.11 -2.96 -10.66
C ALA A 135 -26.53 -3.34 -12.09
N HIS A 136 -26.67 -4.66 -12.31
CA HIS A 136 -27.39 -5.34 -13.41
C HIS A 136 -26.70 -5.35 -14.79
N GLY A 137 -26.12 -6.50 -15.12
CA GLY A 137 -25.71 -6.89 -16.48
C GLY A 137 -24.20 -6.90 -16.70
N VAL A 138 -23.70 -7.94 -17.39
CA VAL A 138 -22.30 -8.10 -17.84
C VAL A 138 -21.73 -6.85 -18.52
N ALA A 139 -22.56 -6.07 -19.23
CA ALA A 139 -22.14 -4.83 -19.90
C ALA A 139 -21.83 -3.67 -18.93
N ASN A 140 -22.54 -3.57 -17.80
CA ASN A 140 -22.31 -2.49 -16.81
C ASN A 140 -21.13 -2.82 -15.88
N ARG A 141 -20.82 -4.11 -15.70
CA ARG A 141 -19.61 -4.61 -15.03
C ARG A 141 -18.35 -4.10 -15.74
N LEU A 142 -18.28 -4.21 -17.06
CA LEU A 142 -17.15 -3.73 -17.88
C LEU A 142 -16.90 -2.21 -17.75
N LEU A 143 -17.96 -1.40 -17.60
CA LEU A 143 -17.83 0.04 -17.37
C LEU A 143 -17.29 0.35 -15.96
N GLY A 144 -17.75 -0.40 -14.95
CA GLY A 144 -17.23 -0.32 -13.58
C GLY A 144 -15.77 -0.77 -13.47
N GLU A 145 -15.39 -1.82 -14.20
CA GLU A 145 -14.02 -2.31 -14.31
C GLU A 145 -13.09 -1.25 -14.89
N GLU A 146 -13.47 -0.59 -15.99
CA GLU A 146 -12.64 0.44 -16.61
C GLU A 146 -12.49 1.67 -15.70
N ILE A 147 -13.55 2.08 -15.00
CA ILE A 147 -13.47 3.16 -14.01
C ILE A 147 -12.55 2.75 -12.84
N SER A 148 -12.64 1.51 -12.38
CA SER A 148 -11.78 0.97 -11.32
C SER A 148 -10.32 0.94 -11.73
N LEU A 149 -10.03 0.45 -12.94
CA LEU A 149 -8.68 0.42 -13.49
C LEU A 149 -8.13 1.84 -13.70
N GLN A 150 -8.93 2.80 -14.19
CA GLN A 150 -8.52 4.20 -14.29
C GLN A 150 -8.22 4.80 -12.92
N ALA A 151 -9.05 4.53 -11.91
CA ALA A 151 -8.82 4.99 -10.55
C ALA A 151 -7.52 4.42 -9.97
N VAL A 152 -7.25 3.11 -10.17
CA VAL A 152 -6.00 2.48 -9.74
C VAL A 152 -4.79 3.11 -10.44
N ARG A 153 -4.85 3.33 -11.77
CA ARG A 153 -3.74 3.91 -12.55
C ARG A 153 -3.39 5.33 -12.13
N HIS A 154 -4.38 6.16 -11.82
CA HIS A 154 -4.17 7.61 -11.73
C HIS A 154 -4.26 8.19 -10.32
N SER A 155 -4.86 7.49 -9.34
CA SER A 155 -5.06 8.05 -8.01
C SER A 155 -3.84 7.97 -7.10
N GLY A 156 -3.08 6.87 -7.17
CA GLY A 156 -2.05 6.54 -6.18
C GLY A 156 -2.63 6.27 -4.77
N VAL A 157 -3.92 5.90 -4.68
CA VAL A 157 -4.66 5.63 -3.44
C VAL A 157 -5.24 4.21 -3.52
N PRO A 158 -5.39 3.48 -2.40
CA PRO A 158 -6.13 2.21 -2.39
C PRO A 158 -7.53 2.34 -3.03
N VAL A 159 -7.90 1.37 -3.85
CA VAL A 159 -9.21 1.30 -4.52
C VAL A 159 -9.92 0.01 -4.10
N LEU A 160 -11.09 0.14 -3.49
CA LEU A 160 -12.02 -0.94 -3.19
C LEU A 160 -13.12 -0.97 -4.25
N ALA A 161 -13.05 -1.93 -5.15
CA ALA A 161 -14.10 -2.24 -6.12
C ALA A 161 -15.03 -3.30 -5.52
N LEU A 162 -16.27 -2.93 -5.25
CA LEU A 162 -17.25 -3.79 -4.58
C LEU A 162 -18.02 -4.62 -5.58
N ALA A 163 -18.16 -5.91 -5.28
CA ALA A 163 -19.03 -6.80 -6.02
C ALA A 163 -20.50 -6.36 -5.93
N HIS A 164 -21.25 -6.69 -6.97
CA HIS A 164 -22.65 -6.28 -7.15
C HIS A 164 -23.62 -6.70 -6.03
N ASP A 165 -23.32 -7.79 -5.32
CA ASP A 165 -24.10 -8.38 -4.24
C ASP A 165 -23.42 -8.24 -2.86
N ALA A 166 -22.29 -7.52 -2.79
CA ALA A 166 -21.55 -7.29 -1.56
C ALA A 166 -22.32 -6.33 -0.63
N ALA A 167 -23.32 -6.86 0.08
CA ALA A 167 -24.09 -6.16 1.08
C ALA A 167 -23.70 -6.65 2.48
N GLY A 168 -22.85 -5.89 3.18
CA GLY A 168 -22.55 -6.17 4.58
C GLY A 168 -21.13 -5.82 5.02
N PRO A 169 -20.81 -6.07 6.30
CA PRO A 169 -19.47 -5.90 6.84
C PRO A 169 -18.50 -6.94 6.26
N MET A 170 -17.27 -6.52 5.97
CA MET A 170 -16.21 -7.42 5.49
C MET A 170 -15.64 -8.20 6.68
N ARG A 171 -15.92 -9.50 6.75
CA ARG A 171 -15.46 -10.37 7.84
C ARG A 171 -14.36 -11.30 7.38
N ARG A 172 -14.38 -11.73 6.12
CA ARG A 172 -13.41 -12.67 5.57
C ARG A 172 -12.67 -12.02 4.41
N ALA A 173 -11.37 -11.87 4.55
CA ALA A 173 -10.51 -11.34 3.50
C ALA A 173 -9.46 -12.37 3.09
N VAL A 174 -9.15 -12.40 1.81
CA VAL A 174 -7.98 -13.09 1.25
C VAL A 174 -7.01 -12.03 0.77
N ALA A 175 -5.75 -12.08 1.19
CA ALA A 175 -4.69 -11.23 0.62
C ALA A 175 -3.73 -12.09 -0.20
N ALA A 176 -3.49 -11.70 -1.45
CA ALA A 176 -2.49 -12.34 -2.30
C ALA A 176 -1.08 -11.88 -1.90
N ILE A 177 -0.23 -12.82 -1.48
CA ILE A 177 1.11 -12.56 -0.94
C ILE A 177 2.18 -13.12 -1.87
N ASP A 178 3.01 -12.22 -2.39
CA ASP A 178 4.26 -12.51 -3.09
C ASP A 178 5.50 -12.11 -2.25
N PHE A 179 5.28 -11.76 -0.97
CA PHE A 179 6.27 -11.23 -0.04
C PHE A 179 6.97 -9.94 -0.51
N SER A 180 6.38 -9.23 -1.48
CA SER A 180 6.75 -7.85 -1.79
C SER A 180 6.15 -6.89 -0.77
N ALA A 181 6.77 -5.72 -0.61
CA ALA A 181 6.19 -4.64 0.18
C ALA A 181 4.77 -4.25 -0.27
N SER A 182 4.47 -4.35 -1.58
CA SER A 182 3.14 -4.09 -2.11
C SER A 182 2.10 -5.10 -1.62
N SER A 183 2.43 -6.39 -1.60
CA SER A 183 1.52 -7.42 -1.04
C SER A 183 1.30 -7.24 0.46
N VAL A 184 2.33 -6.83 1.21
CA VAL A 184 2.20 -6.58 2.64
C VAL A 184 1.37 -5.33 2.90
N HIS A 185 1.55 -4.29 2.10
CA HIS A 185 0.70 -3.10 2.15
C HIS A 185 -0.77 -3.43 1.84
N ALA A 186 -1.03 -4.33 0.88
CA ALA A 186 -2.37 -4.83 0.59
C ALA A 186 -2.99 -5.56 1.79
N ALA A 187 -2.24 -6.48 2.41
CA ALA A 187 -2.68 -7.21 3.60
C ALA A 187 -2.99 -6.28 4.78
N ARG A 188 -2.12 -5.28 5.04
CA ARG A 188 -2.34 -4.28 6.09
C ARG A 188 -3.58 -3.43 5.84
N THR A 189 -3.80 -3.04 4.59
CA THR A 189 -4.99 -2.25 4.22
C THR A 189 -6.26 -3.10 4.37
N ALA A 190 -6.21 -4.39 4.02
CA ALA A 190 -7.32 -5.31 4.25
C ALA A 190 -7.66 -5.47 5.74
N LEU A 191 -6.65 -5.65 6.61
CA LEU A 191 -6.85 -5.71 8.07
C LEU A 191 -7.61 -4.49 8.62
N ALA A 192 -7.28 -3.30 8.10
CA ALA A 192 -7.91 -2.05 8.54
C ALA A 192 -9.40 -1.98 8.15
N LEU A 193 -9.84 -2.73 7.13
CA LEU A 193 -11.22 -2.75 6.65
C LEU A 193 -12.07 -3.88 7.25
N LEU A 194 -11.43 -4.90 7.83
CA LEU A 194 -12.16 -6.01 8.45
C LEU A 194 -12.99 -5.52 9.65
N ASP A 195 -14.22 -6.01 9.71
CA ASP A 195 -15.17 -5.82 10.80
C ASP A 195 -15.29 -7.12 11.61
N PRO A 196 -14.66 -7.20 12.80
CA PRO A 196 -14.80 -8.36 13.68
C PRO A 196 -16.22 -8.52 14.25
N GLY A 197 -17.07 -7.49 14.20
CA GLY A 197 -18.39 -7.47 14.85
C GLY A 197 -18.33 -7.66 16.36
N SER A 198 -19.51 -7.73 17.00
CA SER A 198 -19.64 -7.80 18.46
C SER A 198 -19.13 -9.10 19.09
N HIS A 199 -18.97 -10.16 18.29
CA HIS A 199 -18.58 -11.50 18.76
C HIS A 199 -17.18 -11.92 18.29
N GLY A 200 -16.46 -11.04 17.59
CA GLY A 200 -15.21 -11.41 16.91
C GLY A 200 -15.44 -12.37 15.73
N GLY A 201 -14.33 -12.81 15.14
CA GLY A 201 -14.34 -13.86 14.11
C GLY A 201 -14.17 -13.35 12.68
N ALA A 202 -13.64 -12.14 12.51
CA ALA A 202 -13.12 -11.75 11.20
C ALA A 202 -11.76 -12.43 10.96
N VAL A 203 -11.49 -12.81 9.72
CA VAL A 203 -10.32 -13.59 9.34
C VAL A 203 -9.66 -12.95 8.12
N LEU A 204 -8.36 -12.73 8.19
CA LEU A 204 -7.52 -12.47 7.03
C LEU A 204 -6.71 -13.72 6.70
N THR A 205 -6.94 -14.31 5.54
CA THR A 205 -6.14 -15.41 5.00
C THR A 205 -5.09 -14.87 4.03
N LEU A 206 -3.82 -15.02 4.37
CA LEU A 206 -2.67 -14.69 3.55
C LEU A 206 -2.38 -15.85 2.59
N VAL A 207 -2.56 -15.63 1.29
CA VAL A 207 -2.44 -16.68 0.28
C VAL A 207 -1.20 -16.46 -0.58
N HIS A 208 -0.26 -17.39 -0.53
CA HIS A 208 0.86 -17.45 -1.47
C HIS A 208 0.59 -18.51 -2.53
N VAL A 209 0.73 -18.17 -3.81
CA VAL A 209 0.53 -19.12 -4.92
C VAL A 209 1.87 -19.49 -5.53
N ARG A 210 2.20 -20.78 -5.50
CA ARG A 210 3.39 -21.33 -6.15
C ARG A 210 3.15 -21.48 -7.65
N SER A 211 4.12 -21.06 -8.45
CA SER A 211 4.06 -21.27 -9.89
C SER A 211 4.32 -22.74 -10.21
N PRO A 212 3.56 -23.39 -11.11
CA PRO A 212 3.88 -24.72 -11.60
C PRO A 212 5.28 -24.82 -12.22
N ARG A 213 5.85 -23.71 -12.70
CA ARG A 213 7.22 -23.62 -13.24
C ARG A 213 8.31 -23.73 -12.18
N GLU A 214 7.99 -23.47 -10.92
CA GLU A 214 8.91 -23.59 -9.79
C GLU A 214 8.97 -25.02 -9.25
N ARG A 215 8.12 -25.93 -9.76
CA ARG A 215 8.14 -27.35 -9.42
C ARG A 215 9.07 -28.08 -10.38
N SER A 216 10.18 -28.60 -9.85
CA SER A 216 11.02 -29.57 -10.54
C SER A 216 10.80 -30.95 -9.93
N PRO A 217 10.12 -31.89 -10.63
CA PRO A 217 9.88 -33.23 -10.12
C PRO A 217 11.17 -34.07 -9.96
N LEU A 218 12.32 -33.56 -10.40
CA LEU A 218 13.61 -34.24 -10.35
C LEU A 218 14.46 -33.86 -9.12
N LEU A 219 14.03 -32.91 -8.28
CA LEU A 219 14.80 -32.43 -7.12
C LEU A 219 13.96 -32.31 -5.83
N PRO A 220 13.55 -33.42 -5.19
CA PRO A 220 12.76 -33.40 -3.94
C PRO A 220 13.35 -32.58 -2.78
N PRO A 221 14.69 -32.52 -2.54
CA PRO A 221 15.26 -31.69 -1.47
C PRO A 221 14.99 -30.19 -1.65
N TRP A 222 14.75 -29.72 -2.89
CA TRP A 222 14.45 -28.33 -3.18
C TRP A 222 13.03 -27.92 -2.76
N GLU A 223 12.05 -28.83 -2.87
CA GLU A 223 10.67 -28.54 -2.48
C GLU A 223 10.55 -28.32 -0.96
N SER A 224 11.16 -29.19 -0.15
CA SER A 224 11.16 -29.02 1.32
C SER A 224 11.92 -27.77 1.77
N ALA A 225 13.02 -27.41 1.10
CA ALA A 225 13.75 -26.19 1.38
C ALA A 225 12.94 -24.92 1.02
N HIS A 226 12.23 -24.94 -0.10
CA HIS A 226 11.34 -23.86 -0.50
C HIS A 226 10.15 -23.70 0.45
N ASP A 227 9.53 -24.80 0.88
CA ASP A 227 8.41 -24.74 1.84
C ASP A 227 8.86 -24.21 3.20
N ALA A 228 10.05 -24.62 3.67
CA ALA A 228 10.65 -24.06 4.87
C ALA A 228 10.95 -22.55 4.72
N PHE A 229 11.44 -22.12 3.55
CA PHE A 229 11.69 -20.72 3.25
C PHE A 229 10.41 -19.88 3.24
N VAL A 230 9.37 -20.34 2.52
CA VAL A 230 8.05 -19.68 2.48
C VAL A 230 7.43 -19.65 3.87
N GLY A 231 7.55 -20.73 4.65
CA GLY A 231 7.11 -20.79 6.04
C GLY A 231 7.79 -19.73 6.91
N ALA A 232 9.10 -19.57 6.80
CA ALA A 232 9.85 -18.54 7.51
C ALA A 232 9.42 -17.11 7.13
N LEU A 233 9.16 -16.86 5.84
CA LEU A 233 8.65 -15.57 5.38
C LEU A 233 7.24 -15.29 5.91
N PHE A 234 6.36 -16.30 5.97
CA PHE A 234 5.06 -16.17 6.61
C PHE A 234 5.17 -15.86 8.10
N THR A 235 6.07 -16.52 8.84
CA THR A 235 6.31 -16.20 10.25
C THR A 235 6.69 -14.73 10.42
N ARG A 236 7.67 -14.24 9.66
CA ARG A 236 8.08 -12.82 9.69
C ARG A 236 6.92 -11.89 9.33
N LEU A 237 6.16 -12.21 8.29
CA LEU A 237 5.02 -11.42 7.87
C LEU A 237 3.94 -11.35 8.97
N CYS A 238 3.61 -12.50 9.59
CA CYS A 238 2.64 -12.54 10.69
C CYS A 238 3.12 -11.70 11.89
N ASP A 239 4.40 -11.78 12.25
CA ASP A 239 4.99 -10.95 13.32
C ASP A 239 4.93 -9.45 12.98
N MET A 240 5.17 -9.08 11.71
CA MET A 240 5.04 -7.71 11.23
C MET A 240 3.59 -7.21 11.25
N LEU A 241 2.61 -8.06 10.95
CA LEU A 241 1.20 -7.70 10.93
C LEU A 241 0.61 -7.64 12.33
N ARG A 242 1.13 -8.39 13.31
CA ARG A 242 0.59 -8.51 14.66
C ARG A 242 0.25 -7.18 15.35
N PRO A 243 1.07 -6.10 15.26
CA PRO A 243 0.72 -4.80 15.84
C PRO A 243 -0.44 -4.07 15.14
N HIS A 244 -0.86 -4.55 13.97
CA HIS A 244 -1.90 -3.98 13.13
C HIS A 244 -3.17 -4.83 13.08
N VAL A 245 -3.17 -6.02 13.69
CA VAL A 245 -4.35 -6.89 13.76
C VAL A 245 -5.35 -6.29 14.75
N PRO A 246 -6.55 -5.90 14.31
CA PRO A 246 -7.60 -5.41 15.22
C PRO A 246 -8.06 -6.52 16.18
N ASP A 247 -8.58 -6.11 17.35
CA ASP A 247 -9.18 -7.05 18.29
C ASP A 247 -10.30 -7.87 17.62
N GLY A 248 -10.32 -9.18 17.84
CA GLY A 248 -11.32 -10.09 17.25
C GLY A 248 -11.06 -10.47 15.79
N VAL A 249 -9.92 -10.09 15.21
CA VAL A 249 -9.45 -10.52 13.89
C VAL A 249 -8.37 -11.59 14.04
N THR A 250 -8.43 -12.66 13.25
CA THR A 250 -7.37 -13.67 13.13
C THR A 250 -6.64 -13.54 11.79
N VAL A 251 -5.36 -13.94 11.77
CA VAL A 251 -4.55 -14.01 10.56
C VAL A 251 -4.15 -15.46 10.34
N GLU A 252 -4.46 -15.97 9.17
CA GLU A 252 -4.16 -17.34 8.74
C GLU A 252 -3.28 -17.32 7.49
N THR A 253 -2.55 -18.40 7.24
CA THR A 253 -1.65 -18.51 6.09
C THR A 253 -2.01 -19.73 5.26
N TYR A 254 -2.02 -19.59 3.94
CA TYR A 254 -2.36 -20.66 3.02
C TYR A 254 -1.42 -20.63 1.80
N VAL A 255 -0.93 -21.81 1.41
CA VAL A 255 -0.12 -21.98 0.20
C VAL A 255 -0.92 -22.74 -0.83
N ALA A 256 -1.17 -22.12 -1.98
CA ALA A 256 -1.80 -22.74 -3.14
C ALA A 256 -0.76 -23.04 -4.22
N THR A 257 -1.11 -23.89 -5.19
CA THR A 257 -0.24 -24.19 -6.35
C THR A 257 -1.07 -24.16 -7.62
N GLY A 258 -0.67 -23.34 -8.59
CA GLY A 258 -1.42 -23.19 -9.84
C GLY A 258 -1.30 -21.80 -10.47
N GLY A 259 -2.29 -21.44 -11.29
CA GLY A 259 -2.44 -20.08 -11.79
C GLY A 259 -2.82 -19.13 -10.65
N VAL A 260 -2.16 -17.97 -10.56
CA VAL A 260 -2.29 -17.05 -9.41
C VAL A 260 -3.74 -16.65 -9.16
N VAL A 261 -4.41 -16.14 -10.20
CA VAL A 261 -5.79 -15.63 -10.08
C VAL A 261 -6.77 -16.77 -9.88
N GLU A 262 -6.59 -17.91 -10.56
CA GLU A 262 -7.42 -19.10 -10.41
C GLU A 262 -7.36 -19.68 -8.98
N CYS A 263 -6.16 -19.72 -8.39
CA CYS A 263 -5.97 -20.15 -7.02
C CYS A 263 -6.59 -19.16 -6.02
N ILE A 264 -6.37 -17.85 -6.21
CA ILE A 264 -6.95 -16.82 -5.35
C ILE A 264 -8.48 -16.89 -5.39
N ASP A 265 -9.07 -17.01 -6.58
CA ASP A 265 -10.52 -17.13 -6.78
C ASP A 265 -11.08 -18.39 -6.11
N SER A 266 -10.40 -19.52 -6.30
CA SER A 266 -10.78 -20.79 -5.67
C SER A 266 -10.76 -20.72 -4.15
N VAL A 267 -9.72 -20.11 -3.58
CA VAL A 267 -9.59 -19.94 -2.11
C VAL A 267 -10.63 -18.94 -1.60
N ALA A 268 -10.82 -17.80 -2.27
CA ALA A 268 -11.82 -16.81 -1.90
C ALA A 268 -13.23 -17.41 -1.91
N THR A 269 -13.57 -18.18 -2.95
CA THR A 269 -14.85 -18.89 -3.06
C THR A 269 -15.00 -19.94 -1.95
N TYR A 270 -13.99 -20.77 -1.72
CA TYR A 270 -14.03 -21.82 -0.70
C TYR A 270 -14.23 -21.27 0.71
N LEU A 271 -13.56 -20.16 1.05
CA LEU A 271 -13.66 -19.52 2.36
C LEU A 271 -14.91 -18.63 2.48
N GLY A 272 -15.62 -18.36 1.39
CA GLY A 272 -16.67 -17.35 1.33
C GLY A 272 -16.11 -15.98 1.71
N ALA A 273 -15.02 -15.57 1.07
CA ALA A 273 -14.38 -14.29 1.32
C ALA A 273 -15.27 -13.15 0.82
N ASP A 274 -15.38 -12.09 1.62
CA ASP A 274 -16.05 -10.85 1.26
C ASP A 274 -15.12 -9.92 0.46
N LEU A 275 -13.81 -10.10 0.65
CA LEU A 275 -12.76 -9.24 0.10
C LEU A 275 -11.56 -10.05 -0.41
N VAL A 276 -11.05 -9.69 -1.59
CA VAL A 276 -9.73 -10.08 -2.07
C VAL A 276 -8.83 -8.86 -2.16
N ALA A 277 -7.69 -8.88 -1.49
CA ALA A 277 -6.71 -7.79 -1.48
C ALA A 277 -5.47 -8.15 -2.31
N VAL A 278 -5.09 -7.24 -3.20
CA VAL A 278 -3.93 -7.39 -4.09
C VAL A 278 -3.11 -6.10 -4.12
N GLY A 279 -1.79 -6.27 -4.15
CA GLY A 279 -0.86 -5.16 -4.36
C GLY A 279 -0.64 -4.89 -5.85
N THR A 280 -0.28 -3.66 -6.18
CA THR A 280 0.31 -3.32 -7.49
C THR A 280 1.83 -3.20 -7.36
N HIS A 281 2.58 -3.59 -8.39
CA HIS A 281 4.05 -3.62 -8.30
C HIS A 281 4.68 -2.22 -8.25
N GLY A 282 5.78 -2.13 -7.49
CA GLY A 282 6.56 -0.91 -7.21
C GLY A 282 7.53 -0.49 -8.33
N PRO A 283 8.25 0.63 -8.13
CA PRO A 283 8.82 1.43 -9.22
C PRO A 283 9.94 0.72 -10.00
N GLY A 284 9.79 0.72 -11.33
CA GLY A 284 10.65 0.05 -12.31
C GLY A 284 9.93 -0.28 -13.62
N TRP A 285 8.60 -0.45 -13.55
CA TRP A 285 7.75 -0.66 -14.72
C TRP A 285 7.19 0.65 -15.28
N VAL A 286 7.05 0.68 -16.59
CA VAL A 286 6.81 1.83 -17.47
C VAL A 286 5.72 2.77 -16.91
N GLU A 287 6.10 4.03 -16.68
CA GLU A 287 5.24 5.22 -16.53
C GLU A 287 3.80 4.99 -16.05
N ARG A 288 3.52 4.76 -14.75
CA ARG A 288 2.19 4.98 -14.08
C ARG A 288 0.90 4.51 -14.81
N LEU A 289 0.98 3.69 -15.86
CA LEU A 289 -0.10 3.39 -16.80
C LEU A 289 -0.45 1.91 -16.80
N PHE A 290 0.41 1.05 -16.23
CA PHE A 290 0.18 -0.38 -16.14
C PHE A 290 -0.23 -0.79 -14.72
N VAL A 291 -1.46 -1.27 -14.59
CA VAL A 291 -1.91 -2.05 -13.42
C VAL A 291 -1.29 -3.43 -13.57
N GLY A 292 -0.69 -3.98 -12.50
CA GLY A 292 -0.11 -5.32 -12.53
C GLY A 292 -1.10 -6.37 -13.06
N SER A 293 -0.61 -7.41 -13.75
CA SER A 293 -1.46 -8.43 -14.38
C SER A 293 -2.42 -9.07 -13.37
N VAL A 294 -1.93 -9.44 -12.19
CA VAL A 294 -2.75 -10.03 -11.12
C VAL A 294 -3.87 -9.10 -10.66
N ALA A 295 -3.59 -7.81 -10.46
CA ALA A 295 -4.60 -6.84 -10.04
C ALA A 295 -5.62 -6.55 -11.16
N THR A 296 -5.17 -6.51 -12.42
CA THR A 296 -6.05 -6.34 -13.58
C THR A 296 -6.97 -7.53 -13.75
N ASP A 297 -6.43 -8.74 -13.70
CA ASP A 297 -7.18 -9.98 -13.83
C ASP A 297 -8.12 -10.17 -12.64
N ALA A 298 -7.70 -9.83 -11.42
CA ALA A 298 -8.56 -9.87 -10.23
C ALA A 298 -9.78 -8.97 -10.40
N LEU A 299 -9.58 -7.70 -10.80
CA LEU A 299 -10.69 -6.76 -11.02
C LEU A 299 -11.65 -7.19 -12.13
N ARG A 300 -11.16 -7.93 -13.15
CA ARG A 300 -11.96 -8.37 -14.30
C ARG A 300 -12.67 -9.71 -14.10
N ARG A 301 -12.09 -10.60 -13.28
CA ARG A 301 -12.50 -12.02 -13.24
C ARG A 301 -13.15 -12.42 -11.92
N LEU A 302 -12.83 -11.75 -10.81
CA LEU A 302 -13.39 -12.13 -9.52
C LEU A 302 -14.81 -11.60 -9.36
N ASP A 303 -15.70 -12.46 -8.88
CA ASP A 303 -17.04 -12.03 -8.44
C ASP A 303 -17.03 -11.50 -6.99
N THR A 304 -15.92 -11.66 -6.26
CA THR A 304 -15.70 -11.08 -4.92
C THR A 304 -15.24 -9.62 -5.01
N SER A 305 -15.54 -8.80 -3.99
CA SER A 305 -15.00 -7.44 -3.91
C SER A 305 -13.47 -7.43 -3.90
N VAL A 306 -12.84 -6.52 -4.63
CA VAL A 306 -11.38 -6.45 -4.80
C VAL A 306 -10.83 -5.14 -4.25
N LEU A 307 -9.89 -5.24 -3.32
CA LEU A 307 -9.06 -4.13 -2.85
C LEU A 307 -7.73 -4.16 -3.59
N VAL A 308 -7.50 -3.15 -4.42
CA VAL A 308 -6.23 -2.93 -5.10
C VAL A 308 -5.48 -1.82 -4.40
N THR A 309 -4.25 -2.10 -3.96
CA THR A 309 -3.42 -1.11 -3.28
C THR A 309 -2.27 -0.63 -4.16
N PRO A 310 -1.97 0.68 -4.17
CA PRO A 310 -0.76 1.20 -4.80
C PRO A 310 0.48 0.68 -4.06
N PRO A 311 1.68 0.80 -4.65
CA PRO A 311 2.90 0.53 -3.90
C PRO A 311 2.97 1.44 -2.67
N PRO A 312 3.48 0.95 -1.53
CA PRO A 312 3.67 1.80 -0.35
C PRO A 312 4.64 2.94 -0.67
N ALA A 313 4.60 4.00 0.14
CA ALA A 313 5.58 5.08 0.03
C ALA A 313 7.01 4.53 0.14
N ALA A 314 7.97 5.13 -0.56
CA ALA A 314 9.35 4.63 -0.66
C ALA A 314 9.97 4.26 0.71
N ALA A 315 9.79 5.11 1.73
CA ALA A 315 10.28 4.85 3.08
C ALA A 315 9.61 3.63 3.74
N GLU A 316 8.29 3.45 3.55
CA GLU A 316 7.58 2.28 4.05
C GLU A 316 8.00 1.02 3.30
N ARG A 317 8.19 1.11 1.97
CA ARG A 317 8.69 0.00 1.16
C ARG A 317 10.02 -0.55 1.69
N VAL A 318 11.00 0.33 1.87
CA VAL A 318 12.33 -0.03 2.39
C VAL A 318 12.21 -0.70 3.76
N ARG A 319 11.36 -0.15 4.64
CA ARG A 319 11.11 -0.75 5.95
C ARG A 319 10.54 -2.16 5.83
N LEU A 320 9.52 -2.36 5.00
CA LEU A 320 8.86 -3.66 4.83
C LEU A 320 9.81 -4.70 4.22
N GLU A 321 10.59 -4.32 3.21
CA GLU A 321 11.55 -5.23 2.58
C GLU A 321 12.69 -5.62 3.52
N LEU A 322 13.21 -4.68 4.33
CA LEU A 322 14.21 -4.99 5.37
C LEU A 322 13.67 -5.98 6.40
N GLN A 323 12.44 -5.79 6.87
CA GLN A 323 11.84 -6.69 7.88
C GLN A 323 11.54 -8.10 7.32
N LEU A 324 11.17 -8.22 6.05
CA LEU A 324 10.85 -9.51 5.44
C LEU A 324 12.11 -10.28 5.02
N HIS A 325 13.00 -9.59 4.31
CA HIS A 325 14.10 -10.23 3.58
C HIS A 325 15.46 -10.04 4.26
N GLY A 326 15.55 -9.12 5.22
CA GLY A 326 16.82 -8.72 5.84
C GLY A 326 17.76 -7.94 4.91
N ARG A 327 17.27 -7.57 3.72
CA ARG A 327 18.05 -6.81 2.74
C ARG A 327 17.14 -6.02 1.81
N VAL A 328 17.63 -4.88 1.36
CA VAL A 328 16.97 -4.02 0.38
C VAL A 328 18.00 -3.49 -0.59
N ALA A 329 17.97 -4.01 -1.82
CA ALA A 329 18.78 -3.50 -2.93
C ALA A 329 17.96 -2.45 -3.71
N MET A 330 18.57 -1.29 -3.95
CA MET A 330 17.87 -0.14 -4.52
C MET A 330 18.59 0.35 -5.76
N GLU A 331 17.90 0.35 -6.89
CA GLU A 331 18.45 0.79 -8.18
C GLU A 331 18.02 2.24 -8.55
N ARG A 332 16.98 2.77 -7.90
CA ARG A 332 16.42 4.10 -8.24
C ARG A 332 16.86 5.18 -7.26
N HIS A 333 17.28 6.30 -7.82
CA HIS A 333 17.77 7.48 -7.11
C HIS A 333 16.80 8.05 -6.05
N ASP A 334 15.50 8.11 -6.34
CA ASP A 334 14.50 8.71 -5.43
C ASP A 334 14.31 7.91 -4.13
N ASP A 335 14.55 6.59 -4.22
CA ASP A 335 14.38 5.70 -3.09
C ASP A 335 15.57 5.82 -2.12
N TRP A 336 16.78 6.04 -2.64
CA TRP A 336 18.01 6.14 -1.83
C TRP A 336 17.92 7.20 -0.75
N ARG A 337 17.37 8.39 -1.07
CA ARG A 337 17.21 9.46 -0.08
C ARG A 337 16.37 9.00 1.11
N HIS A 338 15.26 8.32 0.86
CA HIS A 338 14.36 7.87 1.90
C HIS A 338 14.95 6.71 2.71
N ALA A 339 15.62 5.77 2.04
CA ALA A 339 16.29 4.66 2.72
C ALA A 339 17.43 5.11 3.62
N LEU A 340 18.28 6.01 3.12
CA LEU A 340 19.38 6.55 3.91
C LEU A 340 18.88 7.39 5.09
N ASP A 341 17.74 8.08 4.95
CA ASP A 341 17.08 8.77 6.06
C ASP A 341 16.61 7.77 7.13
N VAL A 342 15.93 6.69 6.74
CA VAL A 342 15.50 5.61 7.65
C VAL A 342 16.70 4.95 8.34
N LEU A 343 17.74 4.60 7.58
CA LEU A 343 19.00 4.04 8.08
C LEU A 343 19.65 4.99 9.09
N SER A 344 19.71 6.29 8.77
CA SER A 344 20.26 7.34 9.64
C SER A 344 19.58 7.32 10.99
N HIS A 345 18.25 7.41 10.99
CA HIS A 345 17.46 7.44 12.23
C HIS A 345 17.62 6.16 13.07
N ARG A 346 17.73 4.99 12.44
CA ARG A 346 17.85 3.70 13.13
C ARG A 346 19.21 3.46 13.79
N ASN A 347 20.28 4.02 13.22
CA ASN A 347 21.64 3.65 13.60
C ASN A 347 22.45 4.80 14.21
N LEU A 348 21.81 5.92 14.55
CA LEU A 348 22.47 7.06 15.18
C LEU A 348 23.38 6.59 16.33
N ARG A 349 24.63 7.04 16.29
CA ARG A 349 25.68 6.82 17.29
C ARG A 349 26.18 5.38 17.41
N ARG A 350 25.74 4.44 16.57
CA ARG A 350 26.34 3.10 16.52
C ARG A 350 27.77 3.20 16.04
N ARG A 351 28.64 2.34 16.59
CA ARG A 351 30.02 2.22 16.10
C ARG A 351 29.97 1.61 14.72
N VAL A 352 30.86 2.05 13.84
CA VAL A 352 30.91 1.55 12.47
C VAL A 352 32.32 1.29 12.01
N ARG A 353 32.42 0.42 11.01
CA ARG A 353 33.57 0.25 10.14
C ARG A 353 33.15 0.67 8.73
N LEU A 354 33.92 1.53 8.07
CA LEU A 354 33.72 1.87 6.67
C LEU A 354 34.88 1.30 5.86
N GLU A 355 34.59 0.38 4.95
CA GLU A 355 35.51 -0.19 3.97
C GLU A 355 35.21 0.43 2.60
N VAL A 356 36.23 0.87 1.88
CA VAL A 356 36.11 1.45 0.55
C VAL A 356 37.09 0.77 -0.38
N VAL A 357 36.57 0.20 -1.46
CA VAL A 357 37.33 -0.39 -2.55
C VAL A 357 37.22 0.53 -3.76
N ASP A 358 38.34 1.07 -4.24
CA ASP A 358 38.32 1.94 -5.41
C ASP A 358 38.25 1.16 -6.75
N GLU A 359 38.12 1.88 -7.87
CA GLU A 359 38.06 1.29 -9.22
C GLU A 359 39.31 0.50 -9.63
N HIS A 360 40.42 0.67 -8.91
CA HIS A 360 41.68 -0.04 -9.12
C HIS A 360 41.84 -1.24 -8.16
N GLY A 361 40.86 -1.48 -7.29
CA GLY A 361 40.89 -2.56 -6.30
C GLY A 361 41.70 -2.23 -5.05
N ASN A 362 42.07 -0.96 -4.81
CA ASN A 362 42.73 -0.58 -3.56
C ASN A 362 41.69 -0.48 -2.45
N GLU A 363 42.00 -1.09 -1.30
CA GLU A 363 41.12 -1.12 -0.13
C GLU A 363 41.61 -0.16 0.95
N TYR A 364 40.69 0.63 1.49
CA TYR A 364 40.94 1.48 2.65
C TYR A 364 39.81 1.27 3.66
N HIS A 365 40.15 1.14 4.94
CA HIS A 365 39.16 1.02 6.00
C HIS A 365 39.33 2.12 7.05
N VAL A 366 38.20 2.55 7.59
CA VAL A 366 38.11 3.52 8.68
C VAL A 366 37.34 2.87 9.83
N ASP A 367 38.01 2.73 10.97
CA ASP A 367 37.48 2.09 12.18
C ASP A 367 37.20 3.11 13.30
N ALA A 368 36.33 2.71 14.23
CA ALA A 368 36.10 3.35 15.52
C ALA A 368 35.34 4.69 15.54
N TYR A 369 34.71 5.12 14.46
CA TYR A 369 33.81 6.27 14.46
C TYR A 369 32.37 5.88 14.80
N ARG A 370 31.59 6.88 15.24
CA ARG A 370 30.15 6.75 15.40
C ARG A 370 29.41 7.30 14.19
N PHE A 371 28.34 6.61 13.80
CA PHE A 371 27.49 7.02 12.69
C PHE A 371 26.61 8.21 13.06
N HIS A 372 26.69 9.31 12.29
CA HIS A 372 25.80 10.47 12.42
C HIS A 372 24.67 10.47 11.40
N GLY A 373 24.87 9.83 10.25
CA GLY A 373 23.84 9.70 9.23
C GLY A 373 24.43 9.49 7.85
N ALA A 374 23.54 9.23 6.91
CA ALA A 374 23.83 9.13 5.49
C ALA A 374 22.78 9.93 4.71
N THR A 375 23.22 10.61 3.66
CA THR A 375 22.35 11.43 2.81
C THR A 375 22.61 11.14 1.35
N TYR A 376 21.58 11.27 0.51
CA TYR A 376 21.72 11.22 -0.93
C TYR A 376 21.38 12.58 -1.56
N ASP A 377 22.31 13.09 -2.37
CA ASP A 377 22.12 14.25 -3.21
C ASP A 377 21.80 13.80 -4.65
N PRO A 378 20.57 14.02 -5.13
CA PRO A 378 20.16 13.60 -6.47
C PRO A 378 20.81 14.42 -7.58
N HIS A 379 21.26 15.66 -7.31
CA HIS A 379 21.87 16.51 -8.33
C HIS A 379 23.26 16.00 -8.71
N ASP A 380 24.06 15.68 -7.69
CA ASP A 380 25.44 15.20 -7.85
C ASP A 380 25.54 13.66 -7.93
N ARG A 381 24.40 12.96 -7.81
CA ARG A 381 24.32 11.50 -7.64
C ARG A 381 25.31 11.00 -6.58
N ARG A 382 25.27 11.66 -5.42
CA ARG A 382 26.28 11.52 -4.37
C ARG A 382 25.67 11.02 -3.08
N VAL A 383 26.23 9.96 -2.52
CA VAL A 383 25.95 9.53 -1.14
C VAL A 383 27.01 10.13 -0.22
N GLY A 384 26.58 10.83 0.82
CA GLY A 384 27.45 11.31 1.90
C GLY A 384 27.23 10.48 3.15
N ILE A 385 28.28 9.87 3.70
CA ILE A 385 28.26 9.14 4.97
C ILE A 385 28.97 9.99 6.02
N MET A 386 28.24 10.39 7.06
CA MET A 386 28.73 11.25 8.14
C MET A 386 29.11 10.41 9.35
N LEU A 387 30.39 10.47 9.73
CA LEU A 387 31.02 9.75 10.82
C LEU A 387 31.64 10.76 11.79
N GLY A 388 31.58 10.52 13.10
CA GLY A 388 32.09 11.48 14.09
C GLY A 388 32.54 10.80 15.38
N ASP A 389 33.18 11.58 16.23
CA ASP A 389 33.76 11.08 17.48
C ASP A 389 32.67 10.88 18.56
N ALA A 390 33.00 10.11 19.61
CA ALA A 390 32.05 9.67 20.63
C ALA A 390 31.39 10.82 21.41
N ASP A 391 32.08 11.95 21.56
CA ASP A 391 31.70 13.02 22.50
C ASP A 391 31.52 14.42 21.86
N ASP A 392 31.83 14.61 20.57
CA ASP A 392 31.82 15.94 19.94
C ASP A 392 30.91 16.03 18.71
N ARG A 393 29.95 16.96 18.74
CA ARG A 393 29.06 17.27 17.61
C ARG A 393 29.69 18.22 16.59
N ALA A 394 30.82 18.86 16.92
CA ALA A 394 31.44 19.87 16.08
C ALA A 394 32.32 19.29 14.96
N HIS A 395 32.83 18.07 15.11
CA HIS A 395 33.76 17.45 14.18
C HIS A 395 33.20 16.14 13.64
N HIS A 396 32.70 16.16 12.40
CA HIS A 396 32.31 14.96 11.66
C HIS A 396 33.10 14.87 10.35
N LEU A 397 33.58 13.67 10.05
CA LEU A 397 34.12 13.28 8.75
C LEU A 397 32.96 12.91 7.84
N THR A 398 32.89 13.52 6.66
CA THR A 398 31.93 13.11 5.61
C THR A 398 32.69 12.37 4.51
N HIS A 399 32.39 11.09 4.33
CA HIS A 399 32.84 10.33 3.17
C HIS A 399 31.84 10.48 2.03
N ALA A 400 32.27 11.03 0.90
CA ALA A 400 31.43 11.36 -0.23
C ALA A 400 31.68 10.41 -1.41
N ILE A 401 30.65 9.65 -1.79
CA ILE A 401 30.69 8.67 -2.88
C ILE A 401 29.89 9.23 -4.04
N THR A 402 30.55 9.55 -5.15
CA THR A 402 29.93 10.13 -6.35
C THR A 402 29.64 9.09 -7.42
N GLY A 403 28.63 9.32 -8.26
CA GLY A 403 28.34 8.41 -9.38
C GLY A 403 27.76 7.08 -8.89
N VAL A 404 26.95 7.14 -7.83
CA VAL A 404 26.32 5.97 -7.23
C VAL A 404 25.40 5.30 -8.24
N ARG A 405 25.48 3.97 -8.28
CA ARG A 405 24.73 3.06 -9.16
C ARG A 405 23.72 2.22 -8.39
N SER A 406 24.07 1.79 -7.18
CA SER A 406 23.16 1.10 -6.29
C SER A 406 23.46 1.43 -4.83
N VAL A 407 22.42 1.31 -4.01
CA VAL A 407 22.51 1.34 -2.55
C VAL A 407 21.81 0.10 -2.04
N GLU A 408 22.47 -0.67 -1.18
CA GLU A 408 21.89 -1.82 -0.50
C GLU A 408 22.01 -1.65 1.02
N ILE A 409 20.93 -1.95 1.73
CA ILE A 409 20.93 -2.00 3.20
C ILE A 409 20.67 -3.45 3.60
N VAL A 410 21.48 -3.96 4.51
CA VAL A 410 21.35 -5.31 5.08
C VAL A 410 21.05 -5.16 6.56
N GLY A 411 20.12 -5.95 7.10
CA GLY A 411 19.72 -5.93 8.51
C GLY A 411 18.97 -7.19 8.90
N GLU A 412 18.81 -7.47 10.19
CA GLU A 412 18.03 -8.64 10.63
C GLU A 412 16.56 -8.31 10.93
N ASP A 413 16.22 -7.05 11.26
CA ASP A 413 14.89 -6.68 11.76
C ASP A 413 14.62 -5.15 11.73
N ASP A 414 13.44 -4.73 12.20
CA ASP A 414 13.01 -3.33 12.43
C ASP A 414 14.03 -2.44 13.18
N ARG A 415 14.92 -3.06 13.98
CA ARG A 415 15.64 -2.39 15.06
C ARG A 415 17.14 -2.18 14.83
N ARG A 416 17.79 -2.98 13.97
CA ARG A 416 19.26 -2.92 13.78
C ARG A 416 19.63 -3.28 12.34
N ASP A 417 20.24 -2.32 11.65
CA ASP A 417 20.82 -2.56 10.33
C ASP A 417 22.26 -3.08 10.52
N HIS A 418 22.68 -4.06 9.73
CA HIS A 418 24.00 -4.69 9.80
C HIS A 418 25.01 -3.99 8.89
N ALA A 419 24.59 -3.62 7.68
CA ALA A 419 25.47 -2.95 6.74
C ALA A 419 24.71 -2.02 5.77
N LEU A 420 25.42 -1.02 5.27
CA LEU A 420 25.07 -0.22 4.11
C LEU A 420 26.15 -0.43 3.04
N LEU A 421 25.77 -0.95 1.88
CA LEU A 421 26.63 -1.12 0.72
C LEU A 421 26.27 -0.06 -0.33
N VAL A 422 27.26 0.60 -0.88
CA VAL A 422 27.09 1.62 -1.91
C VAL A 422 28.01 1.30 -3.06
N ALA A 423 27.45 0.89 -4.21
CA ALA A 423 28.22 0.69 -5.42
C ALA A 423 28.18 1.94 -6.29
N SER A 424 29.35 2.31 -6.83
CA SER A 424 29.51 3.46 -7.70
C SER A 424 30.27 3.08 -8.97
N GLY A 425 30.30 3.99 -9.95
CA GLY A 425 31.18 3.81 -11.11
C GLY A 425 32.68 3.85 -10.79
N ARG A 426 33.06 4.22 -9.55
CA ARG A 426 34.45 4.43 -9.11
C ARG A 426 34.89 3.46 -8.00
N GLY A 427 34.10 2.41 -7.74
CA GLY A 427 34.35 1.47 -6.65
C GLY A 427 33.12 1.24 -5.77
N GLU A 428 33.33 0.52 -4.67
CA GLU A 428 32.31 0.08 -3.71
C GLU A 428 32.67 0.55 -2.30
N ALA A 429 31.65 0.89 -1.51
CA ALA A 429 31.83 1.22 -0.10
C ALA A 429 30.87 0.39 0.77
N THR A 430 31.40 -0.21 1.82
CA THR A 430 30.67 -1.02 2.79
C THR A 430 30.80 -0.40 4.16
N LEU A 431 29.70 0.11 4.71
CA LEU A 431 29.59 0.58 6.07
C LEU A 431 28.97 -0.52 6.94
N THR A 432 29.74 -1.15 7.81
CA THR A 432 29.27 -2.17 8.75
C THR A 432 28.99 -1.55 10.11
N PHE A 433 27.82 -1.83 10.68
CA PHE A 433 27.48 -1.42 12.04
C PHE A 433 27.99 -2.44 13.05
N LEU A 434 28.79 -1.97 13.99
CA LEU A 434 29.39 -2.75 15.06
C LEU A 434 28.47 -2.63 16.30
N ASP A 435 28.09 -3.78 16.86
CA ASP A 435 27.24 -3.87 18.06
C ASP A 435 27.96 -3.49 19.37
#